data_AF-A0A229Y087-F1
#
_entry.id   AF-A0A229Y087-F1
#
_cell.length_a   1.000
_cell.length_b   1.000
_cell.length_c   1.000
_cell.angle_alpha   90.00
_cell.angle_beta   90.00
_cell.angle_gamma   90.00
#
_symmetry.space_group_name_H-M   'P 1'
#
loop_
_entity.id
_entity.type
_entity.pdbx_description
1 polymer ?
#
loop_
_entity_poly.entity_id
_entity_poly.type
_entity_poly.pdbx_seq_one_letter_code
_entity_poly.pdbx_strand_id
1 'polypeptide(L)'
;MKPSVATLLATVSLVYAQTATEKEPSLSAIESAAASIQPYSPVSNVEGVAFNRFFQVWLENIDYEDAAADENMKWLASQGILLTNFYAVTHPSEPNYCAAVGGDTFGMDNDNFNQIPANVSTVADLLDTKNIAWGEYQEHLPYPGFQGFNYSNQETYVNDYVRKHNPLVLYDSVTKNSTRLRQIKNFTSFEDDLANKKLPQWAFITPNMTNDAHDTNITFGAKWERSWIAPLLNNSYFMNDTLILLTFDEDGTYSKSNKIFSVLLGGAIPDELKGTQDDTFYTHYSVIASVSANWGLPSLGRWDCGANILEIVANKTGYVNYDVDTTNLRLNETYPGPMSAGEYSKYSPVWPNALTRGDCSAGHGILDIVKETYANTEPTYNYSSPFPYDTASNYNTKVTATKKNVTGTHRSSSSSSPSASSNAAVSAVAPAAGVSGLLLGLALNLL
;
A
#
# COMPACT_ATOMS: atom_id res chain seq x y z
N MET A 1 17.80 14.59 59.87
CA MET A 1 16.91 13.74 59.06
C MET A 1 16.74 14.43 57.72
N LYS A 2 17.36 13.91 56.65
CA LYS A 2 17.22 14.40 55.27
C LYS A 2 16.47 13.30 54.49
N PRO A 3 15.38 13.57 53.77
CA PRO A 3 14.80 12.57 52.89
C PRO A 3 15.55 12.60 51.56
N SER A 4 15.98 11.41 51.13
CA SER A 4 16.65 11.16 49.86
C SER A 4 15.65 11.26 48.70
N VAL A 5 16.09 11.90 47.63
CA VAL A 5 15.44 11.94 46.32
C VAL A 5 15.47 10.53 45.72
N ALA A 6 14.30 9.98 45.41
CA ALA A 6 14.18 8.74 44.66
C ALA A 6 14.22 9.06 43.17
N THR A 7 15.31 8.66 42.51
CA THR A 7 15.47 8.73 41.06
C THR A 7 14.58 7.66 40.42
N LEU A 8 13.57 8.09 39.65
CA LEU A 8 12.74 7.20 38.85
C LEU A 8 13.56 6.76 37.62
N LEU A 9 14.01 5.51 37.61
CA LEU A 9 14.62 4.88 36.43
C LEU A 9 13.51 4.58 35.42
N ALA A 10 13.51 5.29 34.29
CA ALA A 10 12.72 4.95 33.13
C ALA A 10 13.25 3.63 32.55
N THR A 11 12.50 2.54 32.73
CA THR A 11 12.78 1.26 32.09
C THR A 11 12.39 1.36 30.61
N VAL A 12 13.39 1.38 29.73
CA VAL A 12 13.21 1.16 28.30
C VAL A 12 12.78 -0.30 28.12
N SER A 13 11.54 -0.52 27.71
CA SER A 13 11.02 -1.85 27.38
C SER A 13 11.71 -2.34 26.10
N LEU A 14 12.65 -3.26 26.23
CA LEU A 14 13.13 -4.07 25.11
C LEU A 14 11.98 -4.98 24.68
N VAL A 15 11.31 -4.62 23.58
CA VAL A 15 10.33 -5.50 22.93
C VAL A 15 11.12 -6.62 22.26
N TYR A 16 11.18 -7.78 22.93
CA TYR A 16 11.60 -9.01 22.25
C TYR A 16 10.58 -9.30 21.15
N ALA A 17 11.05 -9.52 19.92
CA ALA A 17 10.24 -10.11 18.87
C ALA A 17 9.67 -11.43 19.44
N GLN A 18 8.35 -11.45 19.65
CA GLN A 18 7.68 -12.64 20.15
C GLN A 18 7.66 -13.62 18.97
N THR A 19 8.52 -14.64 19.00
CA THR A 19 8.45 -15.74 18.02
C THR A 19 7.05 -16.33 18.11
N ALA A 20 6.26 -16.23 17.04
CA ALA A 20 4.92 -16.78 17.01
C ALA A 20 4.98 -18.29 17.30
N THR A 21 4.25 -18.74 18.32
CA THR A 21 4.21 -20.15 18.75
C THR A 21 2.91 -20.80 18.31
N GLU A 22 2.43 -20.53 17.10
CA GLU A 22 1.26 -21.22 16.57
C GLU A 22 1.68 -22.62 16.09
N LYS A 23 1.16 -23.65 16.76
CA LYS A 23 1.23 -25.02 16.28
C LYS A 23 0.14 -25.18 15.24
N GLU A 24 0.49 -25.68 14.05
CA GLU A 24 -0.49 -26.01 13.01
C GLU A 24 -1.68 -26.77 13.61
N PRO A 25 -2.92 -26.25 13.44
CA PRO A 25 -4.10 -26.93 13.96
C PRO A 25 -4.27 -28.28 13.24
N SER A 26 -4.75 -29.30 13.96
CA SER A 26 -5.11 -30.57 13.32
C SER A 26 -6.27 -30.34 12.34
N LEU A 27 -6.38 -31.18 11.31
CA LEU A 27 -7.48 -31.11 10.35
C LEU A 27 -8.86 -31.10 11.04
N SER A 28 -9.05 -31.93 12.06
CA SER A 28 -10.29 -31.96 12.86
C SER A 28 -10.60 -30.64 13.58
N ALA A 29 -9.57 -29.90 14.01
CA ALA A 29 -9.74 -28.59 14.63
C ALA A 29 -10.09 -27.54 13.57
N ILE A 30 -9.47 -27.62 12.38
CA ILE A 30 -9.81 -26.80 11.22
C ILE A 30 -11.27 -27.01 10.80
N GLU A 31 -11.72 -28.26 10.65
CA GLU A 31 -13.10 -28.61 10.30
C GLU A 31 -14.10 -28.11 11.34
N SER A 32 -13.78 -28.24 12.63
CA SER A 32 -14.62 -27.74 13.73
C SER A 32 -14.74 -26.21 13.71
N ALA A 33 -13.64 -25.51 13.41
CA ALA A 33 -13.63 -24.06 13.26
C ALA A 33 -14.44 -23.61 12.03
N ALA A 34 -14.25 -24.27 10.89
CA ALA A 34 -15.00 -24.00 9.66
C ALA A 34 -16.53 -24.17 9.84
N ALA A 35 -16.96 -25.11 10.67
CA ALA A 35 -18.38 -25.32 10.97
C ALA A 35 -19.02 -24.21 11.84
N SER A 36 -18.22 -23.37 12.52
CA SER A 36 -18.72 -22.43 13.54
C SER A 36 -18.35 -20.97 13.29
N ILE A 37 -17.21 -20.70 12.67
CA ILE A 37 -16.72 -19.35 12.42
C ILE A 37 -17.33 -18.82 11.12
N GLN A 38 -18.09 -17.75 11.24
CA GLN A 38 -18.75 -17.09 10.10
C GLN A 38 -17.93 -15.90 9.59
N PRO A 39 -17.87 -15.68 8.27
CA PRO A 39 -17.21 -14.51 7.70
C PRO A 39 -17.90 -13.22 8.13
N TYR A 40 -17.13 -12.15 8.28
CA TYR A 40 -17.65 -10.81 8.49
C TYR A 40 -17.45 -9.98 7.22
N SER A 41 -18.57 -9.53 6.63
CA SER A 41 -18.59 -8.71 5.42
C SER A 41 -19.22 -7.35 5.72
N PRO A 42 -18.46 -6.41 6.32
CA PRO A 42 -18.94 -5.05 6.50
C PRO A 42 -19.12 -4.37 5.14
N VAL A 43 -20.01 -3.38 5.09
CA VAL A 43 -20.22 -2.55 3.90
C VAL A 43 -20.06 -1.09 4.27
N SER A 44 -19.62 -0.30 3.31
CA SER A 44 -19.52 1.15 3.42
C SER A 44 -19.78 1.77 2.05
N ASN A 45 -20.00 3.08 2.02
CA ASN A 45 -20.23 3.83 0.79
C ASN A 45 -19.60 5.23 0.90
N VAL A 46 -18.29 5.27 1.11
CA VAL A 46 -17.47 6.48 1.17
C VAL A 46 -17.00 6.83 -0.24
N GLU A 47 -17.43 7.98 -0.76
CA GLU A 47 -17.01 8.42 -2.09
C GLU A 47 -15.50 8.74 -2.12
N GLY A 48 -14.83 8.25 -3.15
CA GLY A 48 -13.45 8.61 -3.46
C GLY A 48 -13.36 9.61 -4.60
N VAL A 49 -12.19 10.21 -4.81
CA VAL A 49 -12.01 11.23 -5.87
C VAL A 49 -11.86 10.63 -7.28
N ALA A 50 -11.41 9.38 -7.38
CA ALA A 50 -11.19 8.67 -8.65
C ALA A 50 -11.97 7.35 -8.74
N PHE A 51 -12.15 6.64 -7.62
CA PHE A 51 -12.92 5.39 -7.54
C PHE A 51 -13.64 5.27 -6.20
N ASN A 52 -14.74 4.51 -6.18
CA ASN A 52 -15.53 4.21 -4.98
C ASN A 52 -15.21 2.84 -4.40
N ARG A 53 -14.52 1.97 -5.15
CA ARG A 53 -14.05 0.66 -4.66
C ARG A 53 -12.70 0.34 -5.30
N PHE A 54 -11.80 -0.28 -4.55
CA PHE A 54 -10.47 -0.68 -5.00
C PHE A 54 -10.18 -2.13 -4.63
N PHE A 55 -10.08 -2.99 -5.63
CA PHE A 55 -9.72 -4.40 -5.47
C PHE A 55 -8.35 -4.66 -6.07
N GLN A 56 -7.49 -5.39 -5.36
CA GLN A 56 -6.22 -5.87 -5.90
C GLN A 56 -6.20 -7.40 -5.91
N VAL A 57 -5.73 -7.96 -7.02
CA VAL A 57 -5.66 -9.39 -7.29
C VAL A 57 -4.22 -9.72 -7.62
N TRP A 58 -3.62 -10.61 -6.84
CA TRP A 58 -2.20 -10.94 -6.97
C TRP A 58 -2.06 -12.37 -7.49
N LEU A 59 -1.33 -12.51 -8.60
CA LEU A 59 -0.74 -13.78 -9.03
C LEU A 59 0.70 -13.87 -8.52
N GLU A 60 1.36 -14.99 -8.76
CA GLU A 60 2.68 -15.31 -8.21
C GLU A 60 3.81 -15.17 -9.25
N ASN A 61 4.99 -14.70 -8.81
CA ASN A 61 6.35 -14.76 -9.36
C ASN A 61 6.58 -15.15 -10.84
N ILE A 62 5.89 -14.47 -11.77
CA ILE A 62 6.14 -14.58 -13.21
C ILE A 62 6.97 -13.40 -13.72
N ASP A 63 7.99 -13.71 -14.54
CA ASP A 63 8.76 -12.71 -15.27
C ASP A 63 7.84 -11.81 -16.14
N TYR A 64 8.06 -10.49 -16.09
CA TYR A 64 7.27 -9.52 -16.88
C TYR A 64 7.10 -9.91 -18.34
N GLU A 65 8.18 -10.37 -18.99
CA GLU A 65 8.16 -10.73 -20.40
C GLU A 65 7.24 -11.91 -20.71
N ASP A 66 7.18 -12.89 -19.80
CA ASP A 66 6.35 -14.09 -19.96
C ASP A 66 4.86 -13.74 -19.74
N ALA A 67 4.56 -12.94 -18.71
CA ALA A 67 3.22 -12.41 -18.49
C ALA A 67 2.75 -11.53 -19.65
N ALA A 68 3.60 -10.62 -20.15
CA ALA A 68 3.28 -9.78 -21.30
C ALA A 68 3.12 -10.56 -22.61
N ALA A 69 3.72 -11.75 -22.71
CA ALA A 69 3.59 -12.63 -23.86
C ALA A 69 2.32 -13.48 -23.85
N ASP A 70 1.68 -13.71 -22.70
CA ASP A 70 0.46 -14.52 -22.57
C ASP A 70 -0.77 -13.84 -23.20
N GLU A 71 -1.57 -14.60 -23.95
CA GLU A 71 -2.73 -14.07 -24.68
C GLU A 71 -3.89 -13.64 -23.77
N ASN A 72 -4.05 -14.24 -22.59
CA ASN A 72 -5.08 -13.82 -21.63
C ASN A 72 -4.66 -12.53 -20.93
N MET A 73 -3.38 -12.40 -20.58
CA MET A 73 -2.81 -11.17 -20.03
C MET A 73 -2.88 -10.00 -21.03
N LYS A 74 -2.56 -10.23 -22.31
CA LYS A 74 -2.77 -9.24 -23.38
C LYS A 74 -4.24 -8.84 -23.50
N TRP A 75 -5.15 -9.81 -23.40
CA TRP A 75 -6.58 -9.50 -23.41
C TRP A 75 -6.96 -8.62 -22.21
N LEU A 76 -6.52 -8.95 -20.99
CA LEU A 76 -6.76 -8.14 -19.80
C LEU A 76 -6.19 -6.72 -19.97
N ALA A 77 -4.94 -6.58 -20.40
CA ALA A 77 -4.34 -5.28 -20.68
C ALA A 77 -5.16 -4.45 -21.68
N SER A 78 -5.76 -5.07 -22.70
CA SER A 78 -6.61 -4.37 -23.66
C SER A 78 -7.92 -3.82 -23.06
N GLN A 79 -8.34 -4.30 -21.89
CA GLN A 79 -9.57 -3.86 -21.21
C GLN A 79 -9.36 -2.65 -20.28
N GLY A 80 -8.11 -2.21 -20.06
CA GLY A 80 -7.81 -1.12 -19.14
C GLY A 80 -6.46 -0.47 -19.40
N ILE A 81 -5.69 -0.15 -18.36
CA ILE A 81 -4.41 0.56 -18.48
C ILE A 81 -3.28 -0.39 -18.07
N LEU A 82 -2.36 -0.69 -18.99
CA LEU A 82 -1.16 -1.46 -18.67
C LEU A 82 -0.13 -0.56 -17.97
N LEU A 83 0.28 -0.93 -16.76
CA LEU A 83 1.29 -0.23 -15.98
C LEU A 83 2.66 -0.80 -16.35
N THR A 84 3.39 -0.10 -17.21
CA THR A 84 4.63 -0.58 -17.83
C THR A 84 5.88 -0.32 -17.00
N ASN A 85 5.76 0.33 -15.85
CA ASN A 85 6.86 0.71 -14.98
C ASN A 85 6.53 0.42 -13.50
N PHE A 86 5.86 -0.72 -13.26
CA PHE A 86 5.48 -1.22 -11.93
C PHE A 86 6.48 -2.26 -11.45
N TYR A 87 6.93 -2.11 -10.20
CA TYR A 87 7.89 -3.01 -9.57
C TYR A 87 7.34 -3.62 -8.29
N ALA A 88 7.65 -4.88 -8.07
CA ALA A 88 7.62 -5.44 -6.72
C ALA A 88 8.72 -4.80 -5.86
N VAL A 89 8.71 -5.07 -4.55
CA VAL A 89 9.61 -4.36 -3.62
C VAL A 89 10.81 -5.19 -3.20
N THR A 90 10.75 -6.52 -3.30
CA THR A 90 11.86 -7.42 -2.96
C THR A 90 11.58 -8.88 -3.39
N HIS A 91 12.51 -9.78 -3.08
CA HIS A 91 12.28 -11.23 -2.99
C HIS A 91 12.48 -11.73 -1.56
N PRO A 92 11.81 -12.82 -1.13
CA PRO A 92 10.78 -13.63 -1.83
C PRO A 92 9.36 -13.02 -1.74
N SER A 93 8.31 -13.82 -1.94
CA SER A 93 6.89 -13.43 -1.95
C SER A 93 6.41 -12.70 -0.69
N GLU A 94 6.52 -13.30 0.50
CA GLU A 94 5.92 -12.80 1.76
C GLU A 94 6.23 -11.32 2.09
N PRO A 95 7.47 -10.81 1.93
CA PRO A 95 7.74 -9.40 2.18
C PRO A 95 6.99 -8.44 1.24
N ASN A 96 6.60 -8.87 0.03
CA ASN A 96 5.77 -8.05 -0.86
C ASN A 96 4.33 -7.93 -0.33
N TYR A 97 3.75 -9.03 0.16
CA TYR A 97 2.44 -9.03 0.84
C TYR A 97 2.48 -8.18 2.12
N CYS A 98 3.54 -8.31 2.91
CA CYS A 98 3.81 -7.47 4.09
C CYS A 98 3.83 -5.98 3.71
N ALA A 99 4.59 -5.61 2.68
CA ALA A 99 4.72 -4.25 2.17
C ALA A 99 3.41 -3.67 1.62
N ALA A 100 2.59 -4.48 0.94
CA ALA A 100 1.36 -4.04 0.31
C ALA A 100 0.29 -3.53 1.28
N VAL A 101 0.33 -3.95 2.55
CA VAL A 101 -0.60 -3.49 3.58
C VAL A 101 0.07 -2.73 4.72
N GLY A 102 1.36 -2.94 4.97
CA GLY A 102 2.11 -2.26 6.03
C GLY A 102 2.97 -1.10 5.56
N GLY A 103 3.19 -0.92 4.25
CA GLY A 103 4.04 0.14 3.74
C GLY A 103 5.52 -0.06 4.01
N ASP A 104 5.95 -1.24 4.46
CA ASP A 104 7.37 -1.58 4.69
C ASP A 104 7.58 -3.10 4.72
N THR A 105 8.80 -3.56 4.40
CA THR A 105 9.21 -4.98 4.50
C THR A 105 9.80 -5.33 5.86
N PHE A 106 10.19 -4.32 6.66
CA PHE A 106 10.89 -4.51 7.95
C PHE A 106 12.17 -5.37 7.83
N GLY A 107 12.82 -5.30 6.66
CA GLY A 107 13.99 -6.10 6.31
C GLY A 107 13.75 -7.59 6.15
N MET A 108 12.50 -8.02 5.96
CA MET A 108 12.15 -9.42 5.69
C MET A 108 12.77 -9.91 4.38
N ASP A 109 13.25 -11.14 4.37
CA ASP A 109 13.96 -11.75 3.23
C ASP A 109 13.67 -13.27 3.12
N ASN A 110 12.51 -13.69 3.61
CA ASN A 110 12.13 -15.09 3.75
C ASN A 110 10.61 -15.23 3.74
N ASP A 111 10.16 -16.48 3.57
CA ASP A 111 8.76 -16.94 3.56
C ASP A 111 8.41 -17.74 4.85
N ASN A 112 9.07 -17.42 5.97
CA ASN A 112 8.88 -18.15 7.23
C ASN A 112 7.52 -17.84 7.88
N PHE A 113 7.23 -18.47 9.02
CA PHE A 113 6.10 -18.01 9.83
C PHE A 113 6.44 -16.65 10.46
N ASN A 114 6.00 -15.56 9.81
CA ASN A 114 6.27 -14.20 10.25
C ASN A 114 5.06 -13.53 10.91
N GLN A 115 5.27 -12.83 12.02
CA GLN A 115 4.24 -12.07 12.71
C GLN A 115 4.75 -10.66 13.07
N ILE A 116 4.02 -9.65 12.62
CA ILE A 116 4.33 -8.24 12.83
C ILE A 116 3.59 -7.73 14.09
N PRO A 117 4.28 -7.03 15.03
CA PRO A 117 3.70 -6.57 16.29
C PRO A 117 2.48 -5.66 16.16
N ALA A 118 1.59 -5.71 17.17
CA ALA A 118 0.29 -5.03 17.14
C ALA A 118 0.35 -3.50 17.06
N ASN A 119 1.49 -2.90 17.43
CA ASN A 119 1.71 -1.46 17.34
C ASN A 119 2.14 -0.99 15.94
N VAL A 120 2.32 -1.91 14.99
CA VAL A 120 2.60 -1.59 13.59
C VAL A 120 1.27 -1.46 12.84
N SER A 121 0.90 -0.23 12.50
CA SER A 121 -0.33 0.04 11.74
C SER A 121 -0.29 -0.46 10.29
N THR A 122 -1.46 -0.78 9.73
CA THR A 122 -1.65 -1.23 8.35
C THR A 122 -2.68 -0.37 7.61
N VAL A 123 -2.90 -0.66 6.32
CA VAL A 123 -3.98 -0.07 5.51
C VAL A 123 -5.35 -0.21 6.18
N ALA A 124 -5.60 -1.26 6.98
CA ALA A 124 -6.85 -1.40 7.74
C ALA A 124 -7.04 -0.24 8.74
N ASP A 125 -5.96 0.21 9.40
CA ASP A 125 -6.02 1.35 10.31
C ASP A 125 -6.25 2.67 9.57
N LEU A 126 -5.75 2.81 8.33
CA LEU A 126 -6.06 3.95 7.47
C LEU A 126 -7.55 3.99 7.09
N LEU A 127 -8.10 2.85 6.65
CA LEU A 127 -9.48 2.71 6.23
C LEU A 127 -10.47 2.95 7.38
N ASP A 128 -10.11 2.52 8.60
CA ASP A 128 -10.89 2.73 9.81
C ASP A 128 -11.07 4.23 10.15
N THR A 129 -10.16 5.12 9.73
CA THR A 129 -10.32 6.57 9.95
C THR A 129 -11.59 7.15 9.31
N LYS A 130 -12.13 6.48 8.28
CA LYS A 130 -13.37 6.85 7.59
C LYS A 130 -14.41 5.73 7.58
N ASN A 131 -14.23 4.68 8.38
CA ASN A 131 -15.09 3.49 8.40
C ASN A 131 -15.27 2.87 7.00
N ILE A 132 -14.20 2.84 6.21
CA ILE A 132 -14.21 2.20 4.89
C ILE A 132 -14.10 0.69 5.11
N ALA A 133 -15.13 -0.04 4.70
CA ALA A 133 -15.18 -1.48 4.79
C ALA A 133 -14.12 -2.12 3.90
N TRP A 134 -13.40 -3.08 4.48
CA TRP A 134 -12.34 -3.83 3.83
C TRP A 134 -12.54 -5.34 3.99
N GLY A 135 -11.93 -6.13 3.12
CA GLY A 135 -11.87 -7.58 3.27
C GLY A 135 -10.74 -8.22 2.49
N GLU A 136 -10.41 -9.45 2.81
CA GLU A 136 -9.51 -10.27 1.99
C GLU A 136 -10.25 -11.54 1.55
N TYR A 137 -10.03 -11.93 0.30
CA TYR A 137 -10.60 -13.12 -0.29
C TYR A 137 -9.47 -14.03 -0.75
N GLN A 138 -9.22 -15.07 0.03
CA GLN A 138 -8.10 -15.99 -0.12
C GLN A 138 -8.64 -17.34 -0.58
N GLU A 139 -8.29 -17.80 -1.78
CA GLU A 139 -8.83 -19.03 -2.33
C GLU A 139 -8.41 -20.23 -1.47
N HIS A 140 -9.38 -21.09 -1.19
CA HIS A 140 -9.22 -22.27 -0.33
C HIS A 140 -8.73 -22.01 1.11
N LEU A 141 -8.80 -20.76 1.61
CA LEU A 141 -8.71 -20.50 3.05
C LEU A 141 -9.76 -21.34 3.81
N PRO A 142 -9.39 -22.20 4.75
CA PRO A 142 -10.30 -23.22 5.27
C PRO A 142 -11.45 -22.65 6.12
N TYR A 143 -11.23 -21.52 6.78
CA TYR A 143 -12.26 -20.77 7.49
C TYR A 143 -11.83 -19.30 7.66
N PRO A 144 -12.77 -18.37 7.92
CA PRO A 144 -12.44 -16.96 8.09
C PRO A 144 -11.44 -16.74 9.21
N GLY A 145 -10.31 -16.11 8.89
CA GLY A 145 -9.25 -15.83 9.85
C GLY A 145 -8.41 -17.03 10.27
N PHE A 146 -8.26 -18.04 9.41
CA PHE A 146 -7.28 -19.10 9.60
C PHE A 146 -5.86 -18.52 9.66
N GLN A 147 -5.13 -18.82 10.74
CA GLN A 147 -3.78 -18.29 11.02
C GLN A 147 -2.67 -19.33 10.85
N GLY A 148 -3.01 -20.59 10.54
CA GLY A 148 -2.03 -21.63 10.27
C GLY A 148 -1.21 -21.33 9.01
N PHE A 149 -0.04 -21.95 8.91
CA PHE A 149 0.98 -21.73 7.88
C PHE A 149 0.48 -22.14 6.49
N ASN A 150 -0.22 -23.26 6.38
CA ASN A 150 -0.77 -23.74 5.11
C ASN A 150 -2.03 -24.60 5.32
N TYR A 151 -2.83 -24.69 4.26
CA TYR A 151 -3.94 -25.64 4.17
C TYR A 151 -3.90 -26.31 2.80
N SER A 152 -3.54 -27.59 2.78
CA SER A 152 -3.42 -28.38 1.56
C SER A 152 -4.79 -28.86 1.06
N ASN A 153 -4.85 -29.26 -0.21
CA ASN A 153 -6.01 -29.93 -0.76
C ASN A 153 -6.22 -31.29 -0.07
N GLN A 154 -7.43 -31.58 0.41
CA GLN A 154 -7.71 -32.78 1.22
C GLN A 154 -7.83 -34.07 0.39
N GLU A 155 -7.86 -33.98 -0.95
CA GLU A 155 -7.90 -35.13 -1.84
C GLU A 155 -6.54 -35.41 -2.48
N THR A 156 -5.87 -34.38 -2.98
CA THR A 156 -4.59 -34.50 -3.72
C THR A 156 -3.36 -34.24 -2.88
N TYR A 157 -3.52 -33.64 -1.68
CA TYR A 157 -2.44 -33.24 -0.75
C TYR A 157 -1.46 -32.20 -1.30
N VAL A 158 -1.74 -31.60 -2.45
CA VAL A 158 -0.95 -30.48 -2.98
C VAL A 158 -1.20 -29.22 -2.15
N ASN A 159 -0.27 -28.27 -2.22
CA ASN A 159 -0.44 -26.98 -1.57
C ASN A 159 -1.64 -26.25 -2.18
N ASP A 160 -2.40 -25.55 -1.34
CA ASP A 160 -3.61 -24.86 -1.76
C ASP A 160 -3.60 -23.43 -1.23
N TYR A 161 -3.96 -23.24 0.04
CA TYR A 161 -3.77 -21.96 0.73
C TYR A 161 -2.42 -21.96 1.46
N VAL A 162 -1.70 -20.83 1.34
CA VAL A 162 -0.47 -20.55 2.10
C VAL A 162 -0.58 -19.19 2.78
N ARG A 163 -0.15 -19.12 4.05
CA ARG A 163 -0.23 -17.90 4.86
C ARG A 163 0.61 -16.76 4.30
N LYS A 164 1.74 -17.07 3.67
CA LYS A 164 2.65 -16.07 3.10
C LYS A 164 2.02 -15.20 2.02
N HIS A 165 0.94 -15.64 1.36
CA HIS A 165 0.22 -14.88 0.32
C HIS A 165 -1.03 -14.16 0.86
N ASN A 166 -1.16 -14.08 2.18
CA ASN A 166 -2.24 -13.41 2.89
C ASN A 166 -1.65 -12.24 3.67
N PRO A 167 -1.90 -10.98 3.29
CA PRO A 167 -1.12 -9.87 3.82
C PRO A 167 -1.55 -9.43 5.23
N LEU A 168 -2.85 -9.30 5.52
CA LEU A 168 -3.28 -8.81 6.84
C LEU A 168 -3.18 -9.86 7.96
N VAL A 169 -3.12 -11.16 7.65
CA VAL A 169 -2.87 -12.20 8.67
C VAL A 169 -1.48 -12.09 9.29
N LEU A 170 -0.54 -11.39 8.62
CA LEU A 170 0.81 -11.14 9.13
C LEU A 170 0.83 -10.20 10.34
N TYR A 171 -0.24 -9.46 10.62
CA TYR A 171 -0.24 -8.37 11.59
C TYR A 171 -1.08 -8.66 12.83
N ASP A 172 -0.47 -8.53 14.01
CA ASP A 172 -1.15 -8.71 15.30
C ASP A 172 -2.30 -7.71 15.52
N SER A 173 -2.22 -6.52 14.91
CA SER A 173 -3.29 -5.51 14.93
C SER A 173 -4.58 -5.99 14.24
N VAL A 174 -4.48 -7.04 13.44
CA VAL A 174 -5.59 -7.71 12.76
C VAL A 174 -5.90 -9.03 13.47
N THR A 175 -4.92 -9.90 13.65
CA THR A 175 -5.15 -11.26 14.15
C THR A 175 -5.61 -11.31 15.61
N LYS A 176 -5.21 -10.34 16.44
CA LYS A 176 -5.69 -10.23 17.83
C LYS A 176 -7.04 -9.49 17.94
N ASN A 177 -7.60 -9.03 16.83
CA ASN A 177 -8.93 -8.43 16.77
C ASN A 177 -9.92 -9.40 16.10
N SER A 178 -10.79 -10.02 16.90
CA SER A 178 -11.76 -11.02 16.42
C SER A 178 -12.72 -10.55 15.31
N THR A 179 -12.95 -9.23 15.17
CA THR A 179 -13.78 -8.70 14.09
C THR A 179 -12.97 -8.56 12.82
N ARG A 180 -11.80 -7.90 12.87
CA ARG A 180 -10.89 -7.75 11.72
C ARG A 180 -10.45 -9.10 11.17
N LEU A 181 -10.11 -10.05 12.05
CA LEU A 181 -9.69 -11.40 11.67
C LEU A 181 -10.74 -12.13 10.80
N ARG A 182 -12.04 -11.92 11.04
CA ARG A 182 -13.11 -12.55 10.23
C ARG A 182 -13.41 -11.84 8.90
N GLN A 183 -12.75 -10.70 8.63
CA GLN A 183 -12.79 -10.04 7.32
C GLN A 183 -11.78 -10.65 6.33
N ILE A 184 -10.87 -11.50 6.82
CA ILE A 184 -10.04 -12.40 6.03
C ILE A 184 -10.84 -13.68 5.77
N LYS A 185 -11.24 -13.92 4.53
CA LYS A 185 -12.27 -14.90 4.19
C LYS A 185 -11.82 -15.79 3.04
N ASN A 186 -12.51 -16.92 2.88
CA ASN A 186 -12.37 -17.75 1.69
C ASN A 186 -12.87 -16.99 0.45
N PHE A 187 -12.23 -17.20 -0.69
CA PHE A 187 -12.63 -16.63 -1.98
C PHE A 187 -14.09 -16.88 -2.35
N THR A 188 -14.68 -18.02 -1.97
CA THR A 188 -16.11 -18.30 -2.16
C THR A 188 -17.05 -17.25 -1.53
N SER A 189 -16.62 -16.59 -0.44
CA SER A 189 -17.37 -15.48 0.16
C SER A 189 -17.48 -14.25 -0.75
N PHE A 190 -16.60 -14.11 -1.74
CA PHE A 190 -16.70 -13.04 -2.75
C PHE A 190 -18.00 -13.17 -3.54
N GLU A 191 -18.34 -14.39 -3.98
CA GLU A 191 -19.54 -14.63 -4.77
C GLU A 191 -20.80 -14.36 -3.95
N ASP A 192 -20.80 -14.76 -2.67
CA ASP A 192 -21.88 -14.43 -1.73
C ASP A 192 -22.01 -12.91 -1.53
N ASP A 193 -20.90 -12.21 -1.31
CA ASP A 193 -20.89 -10.77 -1.13
C ASP A 193 -21.33 -10.03 -2.40
N LEU A 194 -20.92 -10.50 -3.59
CA LEU A 194 -21.33 -9.97 -4.87
C LEU A 194 -22.85 -10.13 -5.08
N ALA A 195 -23.37 -11.35 -4.89
CA ALA A 195 -24.78 -11.67 -5.06
C ALA A 195 -25.68 -10.88 -4.09
N ASN A 196 -25.21 -10.66 -2.86
CA ASN A 196 -25.94 -9.94 -1.83
C ASN A 196 -25.68 -8.43 -1.81
N LYS A 197 -24.89 -7.90 -2.76
CA LYS A 197 -24.47 -6.49 -2.82
C LYS A 197 -23.77 -6.00 -1.54
N LYS A 198 -22.89 -6.84 -0.99
CA LYS A 198 -22.09 -6.62 0.23
C LYS A 198 -20.58 -6.58 0.00
N LEU A 199 -20.15 -6.32 -1.22
CA LEU A 199 -18.72 -6.14 -1.49
C LEU A 199 -18.15 -4.97 -0.67
N PRO A 200 -16.98 -5.14 -0.02
CA PRO A 200 -16.29 -4.05 0.66
C PRO A 200 -15.84 -2.99 -0.35
N GLN A 201 -15.39 -1.84 0.15
CA GLN A 201 -14.81 -0.79 -0.71
C GLN A 201 -13.33 -1.01 -0.97
N TRP A 202 -12.61 -1.69 -0.09
CA TRP A 202 -11.24 -2.16 -0.35
C TRP A 202 -11.18 -3.67 -0.25
N ALA A 203 -10.51 -4.35 -1.18
CA ALA A 203 -10.26 -5.78 -1.03
C ALA A 203 -8.90 -6.22 -1.59
N PHE A 204 -8.32 -7.20 -0.91
CA PHE A 204 -7.16 -7.95 -1.38
C PHE A 204 -7.59 -9.38 -1.74
N ILE A 205 -7.18 -9.86 -2.90
CA ILE A 205 -7.61 -11.14 -3.44
C ILE A 205 -6.37 -11.94 -3.86
N THR A 206 -6.25 -13.16 -3.35
CA THR A 206 -5.17 -14.08 -3.70
C THR A 206 -5.78 -15.42 -4.11
N PRO A 207 -5.52 -15.92 -5.34
CA PRO A 207 -5.84 -17.29 -5.72
C PRO A 207 -4.98 -18.29 -4.93
N ASN A 208 -5.31 -19.57 -5.05
CA ASN A 208 -4.51 -20.62 -4.41
C ASN A 208 -3.22 -20.88 -5.22
N MET A 209 -2.31 -21.67 -4.64
CA MET A 209 -1.01 -22.01 -5.24
C MET A 209 -1.09 -22.63 -6.65
N THR A 210 -2.25 -23.14 -7.07
CA THR A 210 -2.46 -23.66 -8.43
C THR A 210 -2.90 -22.55 -9.38
N ASN A 211 -3.85 -21.71 -8.94
CA ASN A 211 -4.50 -20.68 -9.74
C ASN A 211 -3.73 -19.35 -9.77
N ASP A 212 -2.80 -19.13 -8.82
CA ASP A 212 -1.91 -17.97 -8.77
C ASP A 212 -0.72 -18.08 -9.74
N ALA A 213 -0.55 -19.23 -10.41
CA ALA A 213 0.56 -19.60 -11.30
C ALA A 213 1.83 -20.15 -10.63
N HIS A 214 1.88 -20.29 -9.29
CA HIS A 214 3.06 -20.81 -8.59
C HIS A 214 3.35 -22.29 -8.92
N ASP A 215 2.40 -23.19 -8.65
CA ASP A 215 2.53 -24.64 -8.88
C ASP A 215 2.14 -25.04 -10.31
N THR A 216 1.82 -24.05 -11.15
CA THR A 216 1.44 -24.24 -12.55
C THR A 216 2.29 -23.41 -13.52
N ASN A 217 1.69 -22.44 -14.21
CA ASN A 217 2.35 -21.49 -15.10
C ASN A 217 1.41 -20.33 -15.41
N ILE A 218 1.98 -19.27 -15.97
CA ILE A 218 1.27 -18.04 -16.35
C ILE A 218 0.01 -18.29 -17.20
N THR A 219 0.05 -19.19 -18.18
CA THR A 219 -1.13 -19.44 -19.02
C THR A 219 -2.26 -20.11 -18.25
N PHE A 220 -1.95 -20.91 -17.23
CA PHE A 220 -2.96 -21.50 -16.36
C PHE A 220 -3.58 -20.44 -15.44
N GLY A 221 -2.76 -19.69 -14.70
CA GLY A 221 -3.24 -18.63 -13.80
C GLY A 221 -3.99 -17.53 -14.54
N ALA A 222 -3.49 -17.07 -15.69
CA ALA A 222 -4.16 -16.04 -16.50
C ALA A 222 -5.49 -16.52 -17.10
N LYS A 223 -5.68 -17.83 -17.35
CA LYS A 223 -6.98 -18.37 -17.74
C LYS A 223 -7.96 -18.35 -16.58
N TRP A 224 -7.52 -18.73 -15.38
CA TRP A 224 -8.33 -18.62 -14.16
C TRP A 224 -8.75 -17.17 -13.95
N GLU A 225 -7.80 -16.24 -13.94
CA GLU A 225 -8.04 -14.81 -13.68
C GLU A 225 -8.99 -14.21 -14.71
N ARG A 226 -8.73 -14.44 -16.00
CA ARG A 226 -9.61 -13.96 -17.08
C ARG A 226 -11.02 -14.54 -16.98
N SER A 227 -11.15 -15.82 -16.64
CA SER A 227 -12.46 -16.48 -16.54
C SER A 227 -13.33 -15.87 -15.44
N TRP A 228 -12.71 -15.41 -14.36
CA TRP A 228 -13.37 -14.73 -13.25
C TRP A 228 -13.62 -13.24 -13.53
N ILE A 229 -12.64 -12.52 -14.08
CA ILE A 229 -12.75 -11.08 -14.36
C ILE A 229 -13.71 -10.76 -15.52
N ALA A 230 -13.69 -11.53 -16.62
CA ALA A 230 -14.48 -11.24 -17.81
C ALA A 230 -16.00 -11.08 -17.56
N PRO A 231 -16.69 -11.95 -16.80
CA PRO A 231 -18.10 -11.72 -16.46
C PRO A 231 -18.29 -10.51 -15.53
N LEU A 232 -17.35 -10.24 -14.62
CA LEU A 232 -17.42 -9.10 -13.71
C LEU A 232 -17.35 -7.76 -14.43
N LEU A 233 -16.61 -7.65 -15.54
CA LEU A 233 -16.57 -6.45 -16.38
C LEU A 233 -17.95 -6.06 -16.95
N ASN A 234 -18.92 -6.98 -16.97
CA ASN A 234 -20.30 -6.73 -17.41
C ASN A 234 -21.29 -6.60 -16.24
N ASN A 235 -20.83 -6.76 -14.99
CA ASN A 235 -21.68 -6.68 -13.81
C ASN A 235 -21.80 -5.22 -13.34
N SER A 236 -23.01 -4.65 -13.46
CA SER A 236 -23.26 -3.23 -13.12
C SER A 236 -23.00 -2.88 -11.65
N TYR A 237 -23.20 -3.80 -10.71
CA TYR A 237 -22.92 -3.54 -9.29
C TYR A 237 -21.41 -3.57 -9.02
N PHE A 238 -20.71 -4.54 -9.61
CA PHE A 238 -19.27 -4.65 -9.48
C PHE A 238 -18.55 -3.50 -10.20
N MET A 239 -18.98 -3.10 -11.39
CA MET A 239 -18.32 -2.07 -12.19
C MET A 239 -18.72 -0.64 -11.81
N ASN A 240 -19.58 -0.43 -10.81
CA ASN A 240 -19.95 0.90 -10.36
C ASN A 240 -18.77 1.60 -9.64
N ASP A 241 -17.97 2.37 -10.39
CA ASP A 241 -16.77 3.08 -9.94
C ASP A 241 -15.76 2.21 -9.17
N THR A 242 -15.66 0.92 -9.53
CA THR A 242 -14.61 0.05 -9.03
C THR A 242 -13.36 0.20 -9.88
N LEU A 243 -12.21 0.39 -9.23
CA LEU A 243 -10.89 0.20 -9.78
C LEU A 243 -10.35 -1.16 -9.33
N ILE A 244 -9.71 -1.86 -10.25
CA ILE A 244 -9.11 -3.17 -10.01
C ILE A 244 -7.65 -3.08 -10.41
N LEU A 245 -6.75 -3.57 -9.56
CA LEU A 245 -5.35 -3.80 -9.91
C LEU A 245 -5.14 -5.31 -10.04
N LEU A 246 -4.84 -5.78 -11.25
CA LEU A 246 -4.29 -7.12 -11.46
C LEU A 246 -2.78 -7.01 -11.51
N THR A 247 -2.06 -7.79 -10.71
CA THR A 247 -0.61 -7.68 -10.55
C THR A 247 -0.01 -8.99 -10.05
N PHE A 248 1.30 -8.98 -9.79
CA PHE A 248 2.06 -10.10 -9.24
C PHE A 248 2.73 -9.66 -7.95
N ASP A 249 3.06 -10.61 -7.09
CA ASP A 249 3.83 -10.33 -5.89
C ASP A 249 5.28 -9.91 -6.21
N GLU A 250 5.93 -10.63 -7.13
CA GLU A 250 7.32 -10.44 -7.59
C GLU A 250 7.53 -10.96 -9.04
N ASP A 251 8.74 -10.79 -9.59
CA ASP A 251 9.18 -11.46 -10.82
C ASP A 251 9.77 -12.86 -10.52
N GLY A 252 9.87 -13.73 -11.52
CA GLY A 252 10.32 -15.12 -11.31
C GLY A 252 11.85 -15.30 -11.24
N THR A 253 12.61 -14.28 -11.62
CA THR A 253 14.06 -14.29 -11.75
C THR A 253 14.73 -13.27 -10.82
N TYR A 254 15.21 -13.76 -9.67
CA TYR A 254 15.78 -12.96 -8.56
C TYR A 254 16.93 -11.99 -8.93
N SER A 255 17.59 -12.23 -10.06
CA SER A 255 18.69 -11.38 -10.54
C SER A 255 18.24 -10.17 -11.38
N LYS A 256 16.95 -10.11 -11.75
CA LYS A 256 16.35 -8.99 -12.48
C LYS A 256 15.98 -7.85 -11.52
N SER A 257 15.43 -6.77 -12.09
CA SER A 257 15.05 -5.56 -11.35
C SER A 257 13.73 -5.70 -10.58
N ASN A 258 13.07 -6.87 -10.60
CA ASN A 258 11.78 -7.12 -9.97
C ASN A 258 10.63 -6.30 -10.56
N LYS A 259 10.63 -6.21 -11.90
CA LYS A 259 9.58 -5.52 -12.67
C LYS A 259 8.45 -6.50 -12.94
N ILE A 260 7.22 -6.11 -12.66
CA ILE A 260 6.06 -7.00 -12.70
C ILE A 260 4.98 -6.51 -13.68
N PHE A 261 4.30 -7.45 -14.33
CA PHE A 261 3.18 -7.11 -15.20
C PHE A 261 2.01 -6.61 -14.34
N SER A 262 1.38 -5.51 -14.73
CA SER A 262 0.31 -4.93 -13.91
C SER A 262 -0.70 -4.19 -14.76
N VAL A 263 -1.99 -4.39 -14.50
CA VAL A 263 -3.07 -3.79 -15.28
C VAL A 263 -4.09 -3.19 -14.33
N LEU A 264 -4.46 -1.94 -14.58
CA LEU A 264 -5.67 -1.37 -14.00
C LEU A 264 -6.87 -1.74 -14.86
N LEU A 265 -7.93 -2.25 -14.23
CA LEU A 265 -9.23 -2.53 -14.84
C LEU A 265 -10.36 -1.86 -14.04
N GLY A 266 -11.59 -1.99 -14.51
CA GLY A 266 -12.78 -1.60 -13.75
C GLY A 266 -13.52 -0.41 -14.34
N GLY A 267 -14.70 -0.12 -13.78
CA GLY A 267 -15.56 0.95 -14.28
C GLY A 267 -15.13 2.36 -13.86
N ALA A 268 -14.17 2.46 -12.93
CA ALA A 268 -13.52 3.74 -12.62
C ALA A 268 -12.57 4.21 -13.75
N ILE A 269 -12.24 3.35 -14.71
CA ILE A 269 -11.36 3.70 -15.84
C ILE A 269 -12.18 4.34 -16.96
N PRO A 270 -11.89 5.60 -17.34
CA PRO A 270 -12.49 6.24 -18.51
C PRO A 270 -12.28 5.41 -19.78
N ASP A 271 -13.31 5.36 -20.64
CA ASP A 271 -13.27 4.53 -21.85
C ASP A 271 -12.10 4.88 -22.78
N GLU A 272 -11.70 6.16 -22.84
CA GLU A 272 -10.57 6.64 -23.63
C GLU A 272 -9.20 6.15 -23.14
N LEU A 273 -9.11 5.66 -21.89
CA LEU A 273 -7.87 5.11 -21.33
C LEU A 273 -7.79 3.58 -21.46
N LYS A 274 -8.84 2.91 -21.92
CA LYS A 274 -8.81 1.45 -22.13
C LYS A 274 -7.91 1.09 -23.31
N GLY A 275 -7.03 0.10 -23.11
CA GLY A 275 -6.00 -0.31 -24.06
C GLY A 275 -4.77 0.62 -24.11
N THR A 276 -4.65 1.56 -23.16
CA THR A 276 -3.50 2.47 -23.08
C THR A 276 -2.42 1.94 -22.12
N GLN A 277 -1.32 2.67 -22.01
CA GLN A 277 -0.20 2.36 -21.14
C GLN A 277 0.12 3.55 -20.23
N ASP A 278 0.58 3.27 -19.03
CA ASP A 278 1.15 4.23 -18.08
C ASP A 278 2.60 3.80 -17.77
N ASP A 279 3.55 4.72 -17.93
CA ASP A 279 4.98 4.52 -17.71
C ASP A 279 5.48 5.15 -16.40
N THR A 280 4.58 5.66 -15.57
CA THR A 280 4.91 6.18 -14.25
C THR A 280 5.50 5.08 -13.37
N PHE A 281 6.60 5.41 -12.68
CA PHE A 281 7.22 4.50 -11.73
C PHE A 281 6.28 4.21 -10.56
N TYR A 282 5.95 2.94 -10.34
CA TYR A 282 5.16 2.48 -9.22
C TYR A 282 5.84 1.32 -8.51
N THR A 283 5.51 1.18 -7.22
CA THR A 283 5.77 -0.03 -6.44
C THR A 283 4.50 -0.48 -5.71
N HIS A 284 4.53 -1.60 -5.00
CA HIS A 284 3.42 -1.98 -4.12
C HIS A 284 3.04 -0.88 -3.11
N TYR A 285 3.99 -0.03 -2.70
CA TYR A 285 3.72 1.13 -1.83
C TYR A 285 2.84 2.20 -2.48
N SER A 286 2.92 2.34 -3.82
CA SER A 286 2.10 3.27 -4.59
C SER A 286 0.60 2.96 -4.45
N VAL A 287 0.25 1.71 -4.17
CA VAL A 287 -1.15 1.30 -3.99
C VAL A 287 -1.72 1.88 -2.70
N ILE A 288 -1.01 1.77 -1.57
CA ILE A 288 -1.41 2.38 -0.28
C ILE A 288 -1.51 3.89 -0.43
N ALA A 289 -0.52 4.51 -1.07
CA ALA A 289 -0.50 5.96 -1.30
C ALA A 289 -1.71 6.43 -2.15
N SER A 290 -2.08 5.65 -3.18
CA SER A 290 -3.21 5.93 -4.06
C SER A 290 -4.55 5.74 -3.37
N VAL A 291 -4.71 4.68 -2.57
CA VAL A 291 -5.88 4.44 -1.72
C VAL A 291 -6.07 5.61 -0.75
N SER A 292 -4.97 6.06 -0.14
CA SER A 292 -4.98 7.17 0.81
C SER A 292 -5.35 8.49 0.14
N ALA A 293 -4.72 8.83 -0.99
CA ALA A 293 -5.06 10.01 -1.77
C ALA A 293 -6.51 9.96 -2.30
N ASN A 294 -6.99 8.79 -2.73
CA ASN A 294 -8.32 8.64 -3.30
C ASN A 294 -9.44 8.94 -2.30
N TRP A 295 -9.33 8.41 -1.07
CA TRP A 295 -10.33 8.60 -0.02
C TRP A 295 -9.96 9.69 0.98
N GLY A 296 -8.87 10.41 0.76
CA GLY A 296 -8.35 11.43 1.67
C GLY A 296 -8.02 10.89 3.07
N LEU A 297 -7.32 9.77 3.12
CA LEU A 297 -6.79 9.12 4.32
C LEU A 297 -5.35 9.59 4.58
N PRO A 298 -4.87 9.52 5.83
CA PRO A 298 -3.47 9.81 6.12
C PRO A 298 -2.53 8.71 5.56
N SER A 299 -1.22 8.89 5.74
CA SER A 299 -0.17 7.92 5.43
C SER A 299 0.25 7.11 6.66
N LEU A 300 0.77 5.89 6.43
CA LEU A 300 1.44 5.08 7.46
C LEU A 300 2.80 5.65 7.88
N GLY A 301 3.30 6.67 7.18
CA GLY A 301 4.61 7.26 7.43
C GLY A 301 5.77 6.36 7.07
N ARG A 302 5.53 5.35 6.22
CA ARG A 302 6.56 4.43 5.72
C ARG A 302 6.76 4.68 4.22
N TRP A 303 7.09 3.67 3.42
CA TRP A 303 7.36 3.87 2.00
C TRP A 303 6.14 4.29 1.18
N ASP A 304 4.92 4.17 1.73
CA ASP A 304 3.71 4.78 1.18
C ASP A 304 3.76 6.32 1.19
N CYS A 305 4.55 6.93 2.08
CA CYS A 305 4.60 8.38 2.23
C CYS A 305 5.19 9.08 1.01
N GLY A 306 6.31 8.59 0.47
CA GLY A 306 6.99 9.20 -0.68
C GLY A 306 6.60 8.61 -2.03
N ALA A 307 5.90 7.46 -2.04
CA ALA A 307 5.56 6.74 -3.26
C ALA A 307 4.76 7.59 -4.24
N ASN A 308 4.96 7.35 -5.54
CA ASN A 308 4.05 7.85 -6.57
C ASN A 308 2.64 7.29 -6.37
N ILE A 309 1.62 8.01 -6.82
CA ILE A 309 0.23 7.53 -6.81
C ILE A 309 -0.25 7.29 -8.24
N LEU A 310 -1.14 6.31 -8.43
CA LEU A 310 -1.70 5.94 -9.73
C LEU A 310 -2.16 7.19 -10.48
N GLU A 311 -1.77 7.32 -11.75
CA GLU A 311 -1.92 8.54 -12.53
C GLU A 311 -3.38 9.00 -12.61
N ILE A 312 -4.34 8.05 -12.62
CA ILE A 312 -5.77 8.36 -12.57
C ILE A 312 -6.19 9.07 -11.26
N VAL A 313 -5.50 8.83 -10.15
CA VAL A 313 -5.69 9.51 -8.86
C VAL A 313 -4.88 10.81 -8.82
N ALA A 314 -3.64 10.80 -9.34
CA ALA A 314 -2.79 11.99 -9.47
C ALA A 314 -3.51 13.11 -10.24
N ASN A 315 -4.12 12.76 -11.38
CA ASN A 315 -4.89 13.69 -12.21
C ASN A 315 -6.10 14.31 -11.50
N LYS A 316 -6.70 13.61 -10.53
CA LYS A 316 -7.86 14.12 -9.75
C LYS A 316 -7.44 14.96 -8.56
N THR A 317 -6.29 14.66 -7.97
CA THR A 317 -5.77 15.32 -6.75
C THR A 317 -4.83 16.49 -7.05
N GLY A 318 -4.28 16.55 -8.28
CA GLY A 318 -3.24 17.50 -8.65
C GLY A 318 -1.84 17.11 -8.15
N TYR A 319 -1.67 15.89 -7.63
CA TYR A 319 -0.35 15.39 -7.25
C TYR A 319 0.56 15.24 -8.47
N VAL A 320 1.83 15.61 -8.32
CA VAL A 320 2.84 15.44 -9.37
C VAL A 320 3.74 14.27 -9.01
N ASN A 321 3.64 13.20 -9.78
CA ASN A 321 4.50 12.02 -9.65
C ASN A 321 5.98 12.36 -9.90
N TYR A 322 6.87 11.58 -9.30
CA TYR A 322 8.30 11.57 -9.59
C TYR A 322 8.59 10.79 -10.87
N ASP A 323 9.50 11.31 -11.67
CA ASP A 323 10.26 10.59 -12.67
C ASP A 323 11.48 9.96 -11.98
N VAL A 324 11.58 8.63 -12.00
CA VAL A 324 12.61 7.85 -11.29
C VAL A 324 13.51 7.17 -12.32
N ASP A 325 14.81 7.43 -12.25
CA ASP A 325 15.80 6.74 -13.08
C ASP A 325 16.04 5.33 -12.55
N THR A 326 15.38 4.35 -13.17
CA THR A 326 15.43 2.94 -12.76
C THR A 326 16.71 2.21 -13.18
N THR A 327 17.66 2.87 -13.86
CA THR A 327 18.89 2.24 -14.38
C THR A 327 19.70 1.52 -13.29
N ASN A 328 19.73 2.07 -12.08
CA ASN A 328 20.46 1.50 -10.94
C ASN A 328 19.54 0.96 -9.84
N LEU A 329 18.25 0.83 -10.12
CA LEU A 329 17.26 0.39 -9.14
C LEU A 329 17.38 -1.12 -8.90
N ARG A 330 17.47 -1.49 -7.63
CA ARG A 330 17.42 -2.87 -7.15
C ARG A 330 16.29 -3.01 -6.14
N LEU A 331 15.26 -3.75 -6.51
CA LEU A 331 14.14 -4.13 -5.66
C LEU A 331 14.07 -5.64 -5.54
N ASN A 332 15.23 -6.29 -5.39
CA ASN A 332 15.38 -7.75 -5.31
C ASN A 332 15.95 -8.22 -3.95
N GLU A 333 16.28 -7.28 -3.06
CA GLU A 333 16.71 -7.51 -1.68
C GLU A 333 16.10 -6.42 -0.79
N THR A 334 16.04 -6.65 0.52
CA THR A 334 15.59 -5.64 1.48
C THR A 334 16.77 -4.99 2.20
N TYR A 335 16.53 -3.83 2.80
CA TYR A 335 17.46 -3.23 3.74
C TYR A 335 17.54 -4.08 5.03
N PRO A 336 18.57 -3.91 5.89
CA PRO A 336 18.70 -4.68 7.13
C PRO A 336 17.55 -4.47 8.12
N GLY A 337 16.97 -5.54 8.67
CA GLY A 337 15.85 -5.41 9.60
C GLY A 337 15.56 -6.65 10.47
N PRO A 338 14.59 -6.53 11.40
CA PRO A 338 14.32 -7.55 12.41
C PRO A 338 13.63 -8.79 11.86
N MET A 339 13.07 -8.70 10.66
CA MET A 339 12.41 -9.82 9.98
C MET A 339 13.34 -10.60 9.05
N SER A 340 14.62 -10.21 8.94
CA SER A 340 15.60 -10.95 8.12
C SER A 340 16.02 -12.26 8.77
N ALA A 341 16.04 -13.34 8.00
CA ALA A 341 16.66 -14.62 8.32
C ALA A 341 18.19 -14.62 8.03
N GLY A 342 18.71 -13.56 7.42
CA GLY A 342 20.11 -13.44 7.00
C GLY A 342 20.40 -14.11 5.66
N GLU A 343 19.38 -14.29 4.82
CA GLU A 343 19.49 -15.02 3.55
C GLU A 343 19.86 -14.08 2.39
N TYR A 344 19.10 -13.00 2.23
CA TYR A 344 19.31 -11.97 1.21
C TYR A 344 19.54 -10.59 1.81
N SER A 345 19.04 -10.35 3.02
CA SER A 345 19.28 -9.14 3.79
C SER A 345 20.12 -9.44 5.03
N LYS A 346 20.53 -8.40 5.75
CA LYS A 346 21.25 -8.55 7.02
C LYS A 346 20.26 -8.43 8.18
N TYR A 347 20.34 -9.37 9.11
CA TYR A 347 19.61 -9.24 10.37
C TYR A 347 20.03 -8.00 11.15
N SER A 348 19.03 -7.24 11.61
CA SER A 348 19.17 -6.15 12.57
C SER A 348 18.01 -6.22 13.56
N PRO A 349 18.23 -6.27 14.88
CA PRO A 349 17.13 -6.32 15.84
C PRO A 349 16.33 -5.00 15.93
N VAL A 350 16.77 -3.96 15.23
CA VAL A 350 16.18 -2.62 15.29
C VAL A 350 15.01 -2.52 14.32
N TRP A 351 13.80 -2.35 14.86
CA TRP A 351 12.62 -2.02 14.06
C TRP A 351 12.74 -0.61 13.47
N PRO A 352 12.36 -0.41 12.20
CA PRO A 352 12.37 0.92 11.62
C PRO A 352 11.25 1.81 12.23
N ASN A 353 11.62 3.04 12.58
CA ASN A 353 10.71 4.06 13.06
C ASN A 353 10.07 4.77 11.88
N ALA A 354 8.74 4.80 11.85
CA ALA A 354 8.00 5.52 10.81
C ALA A 354 8.18 7.05 10.94
N LEU A 355 7.97 7.75 9.82
CA LEU A 355 7.87 9.20 9.78
C LEU A 355 6.66 9.69 10.55
N THR A 356 6.85 10.61 11.49
CA THR A 356 5.75 11.19 12.30
C THR A 356 5.31 12.57 11.84
N ARG A 357 6.07 13.22 10.95
CA ARG A 357 5.79 14.55 10.38
C ARG A 357 6.36 14.65 8.98
N GLY A 358 5.57 15.12 8.02
CA GLY A 358 6.03 15.36 6.65
C GLY A 358 4.87 15.44 5.67
N ASP A 359 5.20 15.91 4.46
CA ASP A 359 4.26 16.01 3.34
C ASP A 359 4.31 14.73 2.52
N CYS A 360 3.44 13.79 2.84
CA CYS A 360 3.30 12.54 2.09
C CYS A 360 2.44 12.72 0.84
N SER A 361 2.63 11.85 -0.15
CA SER A 361 1.91 11.84 -1.42
C SER A 361 0.39 11.79 -1.28
N ALA A 362 -0.11 11.18 -0.20
CA ALA A 362 -1.53 11.17 0.12
C ALA A 362 -2.11 12.58 0.36
N GLY A 363 -1.30 13.55 0.79
CA GLY A 363 -1.73 14.94 1.02
C GLY A 363 -2.49 15.19 2.33
N HIS A 364 -2.65 14.17 3.19
CA HIS A 364 -3.45 14.24 4.43
C HIS A 364 -2.66 13.94 5.71
N GLY A 365 -1.34 14.11 5.66
CA GLY A 365 -0.44 13.92 6.81
C GLY A 365 -0.26 12.45 7.21
N ILE A 366 0.28 12.25 8.42
CA ILE A 366 0.54 10.92 9.00
C ILE A 366 -0.63 10.47 9.88
N LEU A 367 -0.88 9.16 9.93
CA LEU A 367 -1.90 8.55 10.78
C LEU A 367 -1.62 8.85 12.26
N ASP A 368 -2.65 9.25 13.02
CA ASP A 368 -2.45 9.72 14.39
C ASP A 368 -1.87 8.65 15.33
N ILE A 369 -2.29 7.39 15.22
CA ILE A 369 -1.72 6.30 16.02
C ILE A 369 -0.25 6.02 15.65
N VAL A 370 0.18 6.30 14.41
CA VAL A 370 1.59 6.26 14.01
C VAL A 370 2.36 7.39 14.71
N LYS A 371 1.82 8.62 14.70
CA LYS A 371 2.44 9.75 15.41
C LYS A 371 2.62 9.48 16.89
N GLU A 372 1.63 8.85 17.53
CA GLU A 372 1.68 8.47 18.94
C GLU A 372 2.70 7.35 19.19
N THR A 373 2.65 6.28 18.41
CA THR A 373 3.51 5.09 18.57
C THR A 373 4.99 5.44 18.43
N TYR A 374 5.33 6.30 17.47
CA TYR A 374 6.70 6.71 17.18
C TYR A 374 7.02 8.11 17.72
N ALA A 375 6.23 8.60 18.68
CA ALA A 375 6.45 9.91 19.31
C ALA A 375 7.87 9.99 19.90
N ASN A 376 8.55 11.11 19.65
CA ASN A 376 9.93 11.38 20.11
C ASN A 376 11.00 10.44 19.54
N THR A 377 10.71 9.76 18.44
CA THR A 377 11.72 9.03 17.64
C THR A 377 12.00 9.78 16.35
N GLU A 378 13.21 9.58 15.81
CA GLU A 378 13.55 10.02 14.45
C GLU A 378 13.23 8.89 13.47
N PRO A 379 12.74 9.21 12.26
CA PRO A 379 12.48 8.21 11.23
C PRO A 379 13.76 7.49 10.84
N THR A 380 13.68 6.17 10.67
CA THR A 380 14.86 5.36 10.33
C THR A 380 15.35 5.63 8.91
N TYR A 381 14.42 5.82 7.98
CA TYR A 381 14.71 6.09 6.57
C TYR A 381 14.07 7.40 6.12
N ASN A 382 14.54 7.90 4.97
CA ASN A 382 13.90 9.02 4.31
C ASN A 382 12.66 8.55 3.53
N TYR A 383 11.58 8.33 4.29
CA TYR A 383 10.31 7.83 3.77
C TYR A 383 9.59 8.76 2.81
N SER A 384 10.05 10.00 2.62
CA SER A 384 9.55 10.89 1.56
C SER A 384 10.16 10.60 0.18
N SER A 385 11.09 9.65 0.06
CA SER A 385 11.61 9.17 -1.22
C SER A 385 10.58 8.30 -1.94
N PRO A 386 10.47 8.38 -3.28
CA PRO A 386 9.54 7.54 -4.05
C PRO A 386 9.93 6.06 -4.12
N PHE A 387 11.12 5.70 -3.65
CA PHE A 387 11.60 4.32 -3.58
C PHE A 387 12.42 4.07 -2.30
N PRO A 388 12.46 2.81 -1.81
CA PRO A 388 13.33 2.41 -0.73
C PRO A 388 14.82 2.58 -1.04
N TYR A 389 15.55 3.22 -0.14
CA TYR A 389 17.00 3.33 -0.19
C TYR A 389 17.61 3.41 1.21
N ASP A 390 18.85 2.98 1.33
CA ASP A 390 19.61 3.05 2.59
C ASP A 390 21.09 3.33 2.32
N THR A 391 21.57 4.46 2.84
CA THR A 391 22.97 4.86 2.69
C THR A 391 23.92 4.03 3.54
N ALA A 392 23.45 3.47 4.67
CA ALA A 392 24.27 2.66 5.55
C ALA A 392 24.64 1.30 4.93
N SER A 393 23.71 0.67 4.23
CA SER A 393 23.93 -0.57 3.48
C SER A 393 24.32 -0.37 2.01
N ASN A 394 24.35 0.87 1.52
CA ASN A 394 24.56 1.21 0.10
C ASN A 394 23.47 0.63 -0.83
N TYR A 395 22.25 0.55 -0.32
CA TYR A 395 21.07 0.06 -1.04
C TYR A 395 20.39 1.21 -1.80
N ASN A 396 20.24 1.07 -3.12
CA ASN A 396 19.63 2.05 -4.04
C ASN A 396 20.18 3.49 -3.98
N THR A 397 21.38 3.70 -3.45
CA THR A 397 21.99 5.05 -3.28
C THR A 397 22.33 5.75 -4.60
N LYS A 398 22.32 5.03 -5.72
CA LYS A 398 22.61 5.55 -7.08
C LYS A 398 21.35 5.84 -7.90
N VAL A 399 20.17 5.51 -7.38
CA VAL A 399 18.89 5.80 -8.02
C VAL A 399 18.58 7.29 -7.82
N THR A 400 18.09 7.96 -8.86
CA THR A 400 17.73 9.37 -8.78
C THR A 400 16.26 9.56 -9.11
N ALA A 401 15.65 10.59 -8.54
CA ALA A 401 14.28 10.96 -8.82
C ALA A 401 14.13 12.47 -8.94
N THR A 402 13.30 12.92 -9.86
CA THR A 402 12.92 14.32 -10.04
C THR A 402 11.41 14.42 -10.16
N LYS A 403 10.78 15.53 -9.74
CA LYS A 403 9.35 15.71 -9.98
C LYS A 403 9.10 15.85 -11.49
N LYS A 404 8.08 15.18 -12.03
CA LYS A 404 7.68 15.34 -13.43
C LYS A 404 7.41 16.83 -13.71
N ASN A 405 7.94 17.35 -14.81
CA ASN A 405 7.63 18.73 -15.23
C ASN A 405 6.16 18.80 -15.65
N VAL A 406 5.39 19.69 -15.02
CA VAL A 406 4.03 20.01 -15.49
C VAL A 406 4.18 20.84 -16.77
N THR A 407 4.25 20.20 -17.94
CA THR A 407 4.12 20.87 -19.23
C THR A 407 2.65 21.22 -19.44
N GLY A 408 2.21 22.29 -18.79
CA GLY A 408 0.91 22.88 -19.03
C GLY A 408 0.79 23.32 -20.49
N THR A 409 -0.22 22.81 -21.19
CA THR A 409 -0.80 23.47 -22.37
C THR A 409 -1.53 24.74 -21.94
N HIS A 410 -0.78 25.70 -21.39
CA HIS A 410 -1.24 27.08 -21.35
C HIS A 410 -1.11 27.64 -22.76
N ARG A 411 -2.25 27.74 -23.46
CA ARG A 411 -2.38 28.68 -24.58
C ARG A 411 -1.99 30.06 -24.05
N SER A 412 -0.82 30.52 -24.42
CA SER A 412 -0.33 31.86 -24.13
C SER A 412 -1.18 32.86 -24.89
N SER A 413 -2.09 33.54 -24.20
CA SER A 413 -2.60 34.82 -24.66
C SER A 413 -1.48 35.84 -24.46
N SER A 414 -0.87 36.25 -25.57
CA SER A 414 0.12 37.32 -25.62
C SER A 414 -0.49 38.63 -25.12
N SER A 415 0.07 39.18 -24.05
CA SER A 415 -0.02 40.61 -23.78
C SER A 415 1.39 41.15 -23.57
N SER A 416 1.85 41.92 -24.54
CA SER A 416 3.11 42.65 -24.49
C SER A 416 2.94 43.87 -23.59
N SER A 417 3.90 44.10 -22.69
CA SER A 417 4.11 45.38 -22.01
C SER A 417 5.56 45.81 -22.19
N PRO A 418 5.83 47.08 -22.55
CA PRO A 418 7.17 47.54 -22.88
C PRO A 418 7.99 47.87 -21.64
N SER A 419 9.29 47.68 -21.79
CA SER A 419 10.36 48.01 -20.85
C SER A 419 10.51 49.52 -20.63
N ALA A 420 10.84 49.92 -19.40
CA ALA A 420 11.32 51.26 -19.09
C ALA A 420 12.57 51.20 -18.20
N SER A 421 13.62 51.82 -18.69
CA SER A 421 14.95 52.00 -18.10
C SER A 421 14.97 53.09 -17.01
N SER A 422 15.95 52.96 -16.14
CA SER A 422 16.31 53.85 -15.02
C SER A 422 16.65 55.28 -15.44
N ASN A 423 16.30 56.26 -14.58
CA ASN A 423 17.06 57.50 -14.43
C ASN A 423 16.78 58.21 -13.10
N ALA A 424 17.75 59.06 -12.74
CA ALA A 424 18.13 59.55 -11.42
C ALA A 424 17.21 60.59 -10.73
N ALA A 425 17.56 60.83 -9.47
CA ALA A 425 16.92 61.60 -8.40
C ALA A 425 16.63 63.08 -8.63
N VAL A 426 15.59 63.61 -7.95
CA VAL A 426 15.56 64.97 -7.36
C VAL A 426 14.74 64.94 -6.05
N SER A 427 15.24 65.65 -5.05
CA SER A 427 14.75 65.81 -3.67
C SER A 427 13.59 66.82 -3.55
N ALA A 428 12.62 66.59 -2.66
CA ALA A 428 11.88 67.66 -1.96
C ALA A 428 11.02 67.15 -0.78
N VAL A 429 11.46 67.50 0.43
CA VAL A 429 10.72 68.15 1.54
C VAL A 429 9.34 67.60 1.99
N ALA A 430 9.29 67.19 3.26
CA ALA A 430 8.09 66.90 4.05
C ALA A 430 7.25 68.16 4.39
N PRO A 431 6.01 67.98 4.87
CA PRO A 431 5.84 68.22 6.30
C PRO A 431 4.94 67.22 7.03
N ALA A 432 5.14 67.23 8.35
CA ALA A 432 4.49 66.41 9.36
C ALA A 432 3.07 66.88 9.74
N ALA A 433 2.26 65.92 10.19
CA ALA A 433 1.25 66.04 11.25
C ALA A 433 0.98 64.58 11.71
N GLY A 434 1.22 64.19 12.97
CA GLY A 434 0.33 64.41 14.11
C GLY A 434 -1.01 63.69 13.86
N VAL A 435 -1.46 62.70 14.63
CA VAL A 435 -1.69 62.73 16.09
C VAL A 435 -1.94 61.31 16.65
N SER A 436 -1.56 61.14 17.90
CA SER A 436 -1.76 60.06 18.88
C SER A 436 -3.22 59.66 19.20
N GLY A 437 -3.44 58.40 19.63
CA GLY A 437 -4.61 57.99 20.44
C GLY A 437 -4.85 56.47 20.43
N LEU A 438 -4.31 55.70 21.38
CA LEU A 438 -4.90 55.23 22.66
C LEU A 438 -5.93 54.07 22.56
N LEU A 439 -5.46 52.90 23.04
CA LEU A 439 -6.07 51.89 23.93
C LEU A 439 -7.60 51.90 24.21
N LEU A 440 -8.22 50.72 24.07
CA LEU A 440 -9.07 49.96 25.03
C LEU A 440 -9.59 48.73 24.23
N GLY A 441 -9.55 47.46 24.66
CA GLY A 441 -9.81 46.89 25.98
C GLY A 441 -11.26 46.42 26.05
N LEU A 442 -11.55 45.14 25.74
CA LEU A 442 -12.75 44.44 26.23
C LEU A 442 -12.62 42.92 26.03
N ALA A 443 -12.39 42.25 27.16
CA ALA A 443 -12.77 40.86 27.37
C ALA A 443 -14.27 40.80 27.68
N LEU A 444 -14.98 39.79 27.19
CA LEU A 444 -16.12 39.22 27.91
C LEU A 444 -16.30 37.74 27.56
N ASN A 445 -16.55 36.99 28.62
CA ASN A 445 -16.75 35.56 28.74
C ASN A 445 -18.13 35.07 28.26
N LEU A 446 -18.20 33.74 28.09
CA LEU A 446 -19.31 32.80 28.35
C LEU A 446 -20.50 32.77 27.37
N LEU A 447 -20.59 31.65 26.63
CA LEU A 447 -21.45 30.51 26.99
C LEU A 447 -20.84 29.20 26.48
#